data_AF-K0UYK0-F1
#
_entry.id   AF-K0UYK0-F1
#
_cell.length_a   1.000
_cell.length_b   1.000
_cell.length_c   1.000
_cell.angle_alpha   90.00
_cell.angle_beta   90.00
_cell.angle_gamma   90.00
#
_symmetry.space_group_name_H-M   'P 1'
#
loop_
_entity.id
_entity.type
_entity.pdbx_description
1 polymer ?
#
loop_
_entity_poly.entity_id
_entity_poly.type
_entity_poly.pdbx_seq_one_letter_code
_entity_poly.pdbx_strand_id
1 'polypeptide(L)'
;MSAMIQNDDEKEWMLPLLELRNALDVADDRHLRDFRRMNGSVQLFHDKPIPGPYTQHSREQWLTQLLEAQAWIRANGPDYVRSLELVTLPELEEIRRHWVVEKHEFEDNLPRIFKEATGEDYPGRPLDEHLPLGADAVEVLQEVVGDDRLHFELVRELLDVEQRHRSRARRAGLFDSLEKALRRGFYEDEVDATERALNRRTALEKSEASNADDPDPLDVVDGFVRPAQAGIER
;
A
#
# COMPACT_ATOMS: atom_id res chain seq x y z
N MET A 1 -22.08 9.68 19.69
CA MET A 1 -21.90 10.78 18.71
C MET A 1 -23.10 10.91 17.79
N SER A 2 -23.56 9.84 17.12
CA SER A 2 -24.73 9.90 16.21
C SER A 2 -25.98 10.56 16.83
N ALA A 3 -26.40 10.13 18.03
CA ALA A 3 -27.54 10.71 18.74
C ALA A 3 -27.36 12.16 19.25
N MET A 4 -26.14 12.70 19.25
CA MET A 4 -25.86 14.08 19.69
C MET A 4 -25.88 15.06 18.51
N ILE A 5 -25.58 14.58 17.30
CA ILE A 5 -25.58 15.38 16.07
C ILE A 5 -27.01 15.49 15.51
N GLN A 6 -27.80 14.42 15.59
CA GLN A 6 -29.19 14.43 15.12
C GLN A 6 -30.17 15.27 15.96
N ASN A 7 -29.77 15.70 17.16
CA ASN A 7 -30.64 16.45 18.08
C ASN A 7 -30.31 17.96 18.13
N ASP A 8 -29.30 18.41 17.38
CA ASP A 8 -28.77 19.77 17.46
C ASP A 8 -28.31 20.23 16.06
N ASP A 9 -29.16 20.99 15.37
CA ASP A 9 -28.92 21.48 14.00
C ASP A 9 -27.58 22.24 13.88
N GLU A 10 -27.08 22.83 14.97
CA GLU A 10 -25.77 23.51 15.01
C GLU A 10 -24.56 22.55 14.86
N LYS A 11 -24.79 21.24 14.89
CA LYS A 11 -23.76 20.19 14.82
C LYS A 11 -23.79 19.37 13.53
N GLU A 12 -24.69 19.67 12.60
CA GLU A 12 -24.76 18.99 11.30
C GLU A 12 -23.42 19.05 10.55
N TRP A 13 -22.64 20.12 10.76
CA TRP A 13 -21.32 20.26 10.14
C TRP A 13 -20.32 19.14 10.54
N MET A 14 -20.58 18.36 11.59
CA MET A 14 -19.74 17.23 11.98
C MET A 14 -20.14 15.90 11.32
N LEU A 15 -21.23 15.85 10.55
CA LEU A 15 -21.73 14.61 9.93
C LEU A 15 -20.67 13.89 9.08
N PRO A 16 -19.90 14.54 8.20
CA PRO A 16 -18.89 13.85 7.40
C PRO A 16 -17.78 13.21 8.24
N LEU A 17 -17.42 13.80 9.39
CA LEU A 17 -16.43 13.21 10.31
C LEU A 17 -16.96 11.94 10.97
N LEU A 18 -18.24 11.94 11.32
CA LEU A 18 -18.88 10.76 11.88
C LEU A 18 -19.00 9.65 10.82
N GLU A 19 -19.37 9.99 9.60
CA GLU A 19 -19.46 9.05 8.48
C GLU A 19 -18.09 8.42 8.17
N LEU A 20 -17.04 9.24 8.04
CA LEU A 20 -15.68 8.77 7.84
C LEU A 20 -15.22 7.86 8.99
N ARG A 21 -15.48 8.24 10.24
CA ARG A 21 -15.17 7.40 11.39
C ARG A 21 -15.88 6.05 11.34
N ASN A 22 -17.17 6.04 11.01
CA ASN A 22 -17.95 4.80 10.93
C ASN A 22 -17.49 3.90 9.78
N ALA A 23 -17.06 4.50 8.65
CA ALA A 23 -16.52 3.76 7.52
C ALA A 23 -15.16 3.10 7.85
N LEU A 24 -14.35 3.74 8.71
CA LEU A 24 -13.10 3.19 9.21
C LEU A 24 -13.28 2.15 10.33
N ASP A 25 -14.35 2.26 11.13
CA ASP A 25 -14.64 1.40 12.29
C ASP A 25 -15.50 0.19 11.90
N VAL A 26 -15.06 -0.57 10.89
CA VAL A 26 -15.72 -1.80 10.43
C VAL A 26 -15.01 -3.04 10.96
N ALA A 27 -15.79 -4.04 11.39
CA ALA A 27 -15.24 -5.27 11.96
C ALA A 27 -14.50 -6.16 10.95
N ASP A 28 -14.90 -6.11 9.67
CA ASP A 28 -14.27 -6.86 8.58
C ASP A 28 -13.97 -5.94 7.39
N ASP A 29 -12.70 -5.52 7.29
CA ASP A 29 -12.18 -4.68 6.20
C ASP A 29 -11.35 -5.47 5.19
N ARG A 30 -11.45 -6.82 5.17
CA ARG A 30 -10.67 -7.69 4.27
C ARG A 30 -10.76 -7.30 2.80
N HIS A 31 -11.95 -6.92 2.35
CA HIS A 31 -12.22 -6.51 0.97
C HIS A 31 -11.49 -5.21 0.56
N LEU A 32 -11.00 -4.42 1.51
CA LEU A 32 -10.24 -3.20 1.27
C LEU A 32 -8.72 -3.43 1.29
N ARG A 33 -8.29 -4.64 1.66
CA ARG A 33 -6.90 -4.97 1.93
C ARG A 33 -6.35 -5.93 0.88
N ASP A 34 -5.05 -5.80 0.65
CA ASP A 34 -4.33 -6.80 -0.14
C ASP A 34 -4.20 -8.10 0.65
N PHE A 35 -4.29 -9.26 -0.01
CA PHE A 35 -4.08 -10.55 0.65
C PHE A 35 -2.59 -10.80 0.97
N ARG A 36 -1.67 -10.04 0.37
CA ARG A 36 -0.22 -10.09 0.61
C ARG A 36 0.18 -9.09 1.69
N ARG A 37 1.19 -9.45 2.49
CA ARG A 37 1.87 -8.52 3.40
C ARG A 37 2.69 -7.51 2.59
N MET A 38 3.19 -6.45 3.23
CA MET A 38 3.97 -5.41 2.54
C MET A 38 5.21 -5.93 1.79
N ASN A 39 5.79 -7.06 2.23
CA ASN A 39 6.91 -7.70 1.56
C ASN A 39 6.51 -8.70 0.46
N GLY A 40 5.20 -8.87 0.18
CA GLY A 40 4.65 -9.83 -0.78
C GLY A 40 4.31 -11.20 -0.21
N SER A 41 4.75 -11.51 1.02
CA SER A 41 4.47 -12.81 1.64
C SER A 41 2.99 -12.99 1.98
N VAL A 42 2.54 -14.24 2.01
CA VAL A 42 1.17 -14.62 2.35
C VAL A 42 1.25 -15.50 3.59
N GLN A 43 0.80 -14.94 4.71
CA GLN A 43 0.75 -15.64 6.00
C GLN A 43 -0.67 -16.10 6.26
N LEU A 44 -0.82 -17.31 6.81
CA LEU A 44 -2.12 -17.92 7.04
C LEU A 44 -2.49 -17.93 8.51
N PHE A 45 -3.76 -17.69 8.81
CA PHE A 45 -4.38 -17.91 10.10
C PHE A 45 -5.71 -18.63 9.91
N HIS A 46 -5.88 -19.80 10.53
CA HIS A 46 -7.00 -20.71 10.26
C HIS A 46 -7.21 -20.95 8.75
N ASP A 47 -6.13 -21.26 8.03
CA ASP A 47 -6.09 -21.54 6.59
C ASP A 47 -6.57 -20.41 5.68
N LYS A 48 -6.69 -19.19 6.21
CA LYS A 48 -7.03 -17.99 5.45
C LYS A 48 -5.88 -16.99 5.47
N PRO A 49 -5.64 -16.24 4.39
CA PRO A 49 -4.69 -15.15 4.39
C PRO A 49 -4.98 -14.14 5.51
N ILE A 50 -3.92 -13.73 6.19
CA ILE A 50 -3.93 -12.58 7.08
C ILE A 50 -3.91 -11.33 6.22
N PRO A 51 -4.89 -10.41 6.35
CA PRO A 51 -4.96 -9.22 5.52
C PRO A 51 -3.71 -8.36 5.62
N GLY A 52 -3.32 -7.81 4.47
CA GLY A 52 -2.19 -6.93 4.27
C GLY A 52 -2.54 -5.45 4.43
N PRO A 53 -1.77 -4.57 3.77
CA PRO A 53 -2.08 -3.13 3.74
C PRO A 53 -3.34 -2.86 2.91
N TYR A 54 -3.91 -1.66 3.06
CA TYR A 54 -4.95 -1.20 2.16
C TYR A 54 -4.47 -1.18 0.72
N THR A 55 -5.35 -1.61 -0.19
CA THR A 55 -5.11 -1.51 -1.64
C THR A 55 -4.93 -0.05 -2.06
N GLN A 56 -4.36 0.18 -3.24
CA GLN A 56 -4.26 1.53 -3.81
C GLN A 56 -5.64 2.19 -3.87
N HIS A 57 -6.63 1.50 -4.44
CA HIS A 57 -8.01 1.99 -4.55
C HIS A 57 -8.58 2.41 -3.19
N SER A 58 -8.45 1.57 -2.16
CA SER A 58 -8.96 1.89 -0.83
C SER A 58 -8.24 3.09 -0.20
N ARG A 59 -6.92 3.24 -0.39
CA ARG A 59 -6.18 4.42 0.08
C ARG A 59 -6.62 5.70 -0.62
N GLU A 60 -6.82 5.64 -1.92
CA GLU A 60 -7.34 6.76 -2.72
C GLU A 60 -8.73 7.17 -2.24
N GLN A 61 -9.63 6.21 -2.04
CA GLN A 61 -10.97 6.45 -1.50
C GLN A 61 -10.94 7.10 -0.12
N TRP A 62 -10.09 6.63 0.79
CA TRP A 62 -9.97 7.22 2.12
C TRP A 62 -9.46 8.66 2.06
N LEU A 63 -8.49 8.95 1.20
CA LEU A 63 -8.00 10.31 1.01
C LEU A 63 -9.07 11.22 0.40
N THR A 64 -9.82 10.73 -0.58
CA THR A 64 -10.95 11.47 -1.18
C THR A 64 -11.98 11.84 -0.11
N GLN A 65 -12.46 10.87 0.67
CA GLN A 65 -13.47 11.12 1.71
C GLN A 65 -12.96 12.09 2.79
N LEU A 66 -11.68 11.99 3.16
CA LEU A 66 -11.04 12.90 4.11
C LEU A 66 -11.03 14.35 3.59
N LEU A 67 -10.64 14.54 2.33
CA LEU A 67 -10.56 15.85 1.70
C LEU A 67 -11.95 16.44 1.42
N GLU A 68 -12.91 15.63 0.99
CA GLU A 68 -14.31 16.02 0.82
C GLU A 68 -14.93 16.45 2.15
N ALA A 69 -14.70 15.69 3.23
CA ALA A 69 -15.13 16.05 4.57
C ALA A 69 -14.53 17.39 5.01
N GLN A 70 -13.22 17.59 4.81
CA GLN A 70 -12.55 18.85 5.09
C GLN A 70 -13.15 20.02 4.30
N ALA A 71 -13.31 19.87 2.99
CA ALA A 71 -13.86 20.90 2.12
C ALA A 71 -15.29 21.26 2.52
N TRP A 72 -16.11 20.26 2.81
CA TRP A 72 -17.49 20.45 3.22
C TRP A 72 -17.59 21.17 4.57
N ILE A 73 -16.76 20.81 5.55
CA ILE A 73 -16.72 21.49 6.87
C ILE A 73 -16.30 22.94 6.73
N ARG A 74 -15.30 23.24 5.90
CA ARG A 74 -14.85 24.62 5.67
C ARG A 74 -15.94 25.48 5.01
N ALA A 75 -16.76 24.88 4.16
CA ALA A 75 -17.83 25.57 3.43
C ALA A 75 -19.12 25.76 4.24
N ASN A 76 -19.50 24.76 5.04
CA ASN A 76 -20.82 24.70 5.71
C ASN A 76 -20.74 24.81 7.23
N GLY A 77 -19.54 24.67 7.80
CA GLY A 77 -19.33 24.76 9.24
C GLY A 77 -19.28 26.21 9.76
N PRO A 78 -19.34 26.38 11.08
CA PRO A 78 -19.24 27.67 11.74
C PRO A 78 -17.88 28.34 11.51
N ASP A 79 -17.79 29.66 11.72
CA ASP A 79 -16.61 30.46 11.39
C ASP A 79 -15.30 29.94 12.01
N TYR A 80 -15.37 29.31 13.19
CA TYR A 80 -14.21 28.78 13.89
C TYR A 80 -13.60 27.51 13.24
N VAL A 81 -14.30 26.85 12.30
CA VAL A 81 -13.77 25.66 11.59
C VAL A 81 -13.41 25.94 10.13
N ARG A 82 -13.54 27.18 9.65
CA ARG A 82 -13.19 27.53 8.26
C ARG A 82 -11.72 27.30 7.92
N SER A 83 -10.84 27.30 8.91
CA SER A 83 -9.42 26.99 8.78
C SER A 83 -9.05 25.56 9.23
N LEU A 84 -10.03 24.69 9.44
CA LEU A 84 -9.79 23.31 9.87
C LEU A 84 -8.97 22.56 8.82
N GLU A 85 -7.91 21.88 9.25
CA GLU A 85 -7.17 20.93 8.41
C GLU A 85 -7.31 19.55 9.04
N LEU A 86 -7.99 18.63 8.37
CA LEU A 86 -8.02 17.22 8.71
C LEU A 86 -6.74 16.51 8.26
N VAL A 87 -6.12 17.04 7.20
CA VAL A 87 -4.78 16.65 6.73
C VAL A 87 -4.05 17.90 6.27
N THR A 88 -2.82 18.06 6.76
CA THR A 88 -1.97 19.21 6.43
C THR A 88 -1.25 18.99 5.11
N LEU A 89 -0.76 20.07 4.48
CA LEU A 89 0.03 19.96 3.26
C LEU A 89 1.29 19.06 3.43
N PRO A 90 2.09 19.18 4.50
CA PRO A 90 3.22 18.27 4.72
C PRO A 90 2.82 16.79 4.82
N GLU A 91 1.66 16.49 5.42
CA GLU A 91 1.14 15.11 5.47
C GLU A 91 0.70 14.63 4.08
N LEU A 92 0.06 15.48 3.28
CA LEU A 92 -0.26 15.17 1.89
C LEU A 92 1.00 14.91 1.05
N GLU A 93 2.06 15.70 1.24
CA GLU A 93 3.34 15.49 0.57
C GLU A 93 3.99 14.14 0.96
N GLU A 94 3.92 13.74 2.23
CA GLU A 94 4.41 12.42 2.66
C GLU A 94 3.54 11.26 2.16
N ILE A 95 2.22 11.42 2.11
CA ILE A 95 1.31 10.44 1.49
C ILE A 95 1.71 10.26 0.03
N ARG A 96 1.84 11.36 -0.72
CA ARG A 96 2.24 11.35 -2.13
C ARG A 96 3.59 10.68 -2.34
N ARG A 97 4.60 11.05 -1.54
CA ARG A 97 5.95 10.47 -1.58
C ARG A 97 5.90 8.96 -1.33
N HIS A 98 5.16 8.52 -0.31
CA HIS A 98 5.07 7.10 -0.01
C HIS A 98 4.40 6.31 -1.14
N TRP A 99 3.34 6.86 -1.75
CA TRP A 99 2.65 6.22 -2.88
C TRP A 99 3.57 6.09 -4.10
N VAL A 100 4.18 7.19 -4.52
CA VAL A 100 5.04 7.21 -5.71
C VAL A 100 6.35 6.44 -5.48
N VAL A 101 7.04 6.73 -4.37
CA VAL A 101 8.40 6.21 -4.13
C VAL A 101 8.37 4.78 -3.61
N GLU A 102 7.56 4.51 -2.59
CA GLU A 102 7.60 3.22 -1.88
C GLU A 102 6.61 2.20 -2.43
N LYS A 103 5.50 2.65 -3.03
CA LYS A 103 4.49 1.78 -3.65
C LYS A 103 4.56 1.70 -5.17
N HIS A 104 5.48 2.46 -5.78
CA HIS A 104 5.68 2.49 -7.23
C HIS A 104 4.43 2.98 -8.00
N GLU A 105 3.62 3.84 -7.36
CA GLU A 105 2.39 4.41 -7.91
C GLU A 105 2.69 5.72 -8.66
N PHE A 106 3.45 5.60 -9.75
CA PHE A 106 3.92 6.75 -10.53
C PHE A 106 2.83 7.43 -11.38
N GLU A 107 1.59 6.94 -11.32
CA GLU A 107 0.41 7.66 -11.80
C GLU A 107 0.23 9.00 -11.08
N ASP A 108 0.74 9.07 -9.84
CA ASP A 108 0.70 10.28 -9.03
C ASP A 108 -0.71 10.86 -8.92
N ASN A 109 -1.66 10.02 -8.47
CA ASN A 109 -3.08 10.36 -8.42
C ASN A 109 -3.45 11.43 -7.39
N LEU A 110 -2.60 11.70 -6.40
CA LEU A 110 -2.93 12.57 -5.27
C LEU A 110 -3.31 14.01 -5.68
N PRO A 111 -2.56 14.69 -6.58
CA PRO A 111 -2.94 16.02 -7.07
C PRO A 111 -4.33 16.05 -7.74
N ARG A 112 -4.68 15.00 -8.49
CA ARG A 112 -6.00 14.87 -9.12
C ARG A 112 -7.09 14.69 -8.07
N ILE A 113 -6.90 13.77 -7.12
CA ILE A 113 -7.82 13.52 -6.00
C ILE A 113 -8.06 14.81 -5.21
N PHE A 114 -7.00 15.55 -4.90
CA PHE A 114 -7.10 16.82 -4.19
C PHE A 114 -7.98 17.82 -4.93
N LYS A 115 -7.76 17.97 -6.24
CA LYS A 115 -8.53 18.90 -7.08
C LYS A 115 -9.99 18.51 -7.20
N GLU A 116 -10.28 17.23 -7.36
CA GLU A 116 -11.66 16.73 -7.43
C GLU A 116 -12.41 16.92 -6.11
N ALA A 117 -11.76 16.61 -4.98
CA ALA A 117 -12.38 16.68 -3.66
C ALA A 117 -12.54 18.12 -3.12
N THR A 118 -11.60 19.00 -3.42
CA THR A 118 -11.57 20.37 -2.84
C THR A 118 -11.99 21.45 -3.82
N GLY A 119 -11.92 21.19 -5.13
CA GLY A 119 -12.09 22.19 -6.18
C GLY A 119 -10.88 23.11 -6.39
N GLU A 120 -9.81 22.95 -5.61
CA GLU A 120 -8.59 23.76 -5.68
C GLU A 120 -7.44 22.97 -6.31
N ASP A 121 -6.53 23.65 -7.03
CA ASP A 121 -5.33 22.98 -7.53
C ASP A 121 -4.43 22.55 -6.37
N TYR A 122 -3.84 21.36 -6.47
CA TYR A 122 -2.94 20.84 -5.46
C TYR A 122 -1.71 21.76 -5.28
N PRO A 123 -1.48 22.32 -4.08
CA PRO A 123 -0.46 23.35 -3.87
C PRO A 123 0.95 22.79 -3.67
N GLY A 124 1.10 21.46 -3.59
CA GLY A 124 2.39 20.81 -3.38
C GLY A 124 3.31 20.95 -4.58
N ARG A 125 4.60 20.78 -4.35
CA ARG A 125 5.60 20.94 -5.41
C ARG A 125 5.49 19.84 -6.46
N PRO A 126 5.89 20.08 -7.72
CA PRO A 126 6.11 19.00 -8.67
C PRO A 126 7.06 17.96 -8.06
N LEU A 127 6.78 16.67 -8.26
CA LEU A 127 7.74 15.62 -7.93
C LEU A 127 8.93 15.76 -8.87
N ASP A 128 10.12 16.00 -8.31
CA ASP A 128 11.38 16.10 -9.06
C ASP A 128 11.93 14.73 -9.48
N GLU A 129 11.10 13.68 -9.43
CA GLU A 129 11.54 12.33 -9.71
C GLU A 129 11.45 12.01 -11.19
N HIS A 130 12.45 11.26 -11.65
CA HIS A 130 12.48 10.59 -12.94
C HIS A 130 11.38 9.52 -13.01
N LEU A 131 10.11 9.95 -12.92
CA LEU A 131 8.93 9.11 -13.02
C LEU A 131 9.10 8.26 -14.29
N PRO A 132 9.03 6.92 -14.18
CA PRO A 132 9.39 6.01 -15.26
C PRO A 132 8.62 6.27 -16.54
N LEU A 133 7.38 6.71 -16.37
CA LEU A 133 6.36 6.83 -17.39
C LEU A 133 5.40 7.96 -16.98
N GLY A 134 4.93 8.74 -17.94
CA GLY A 134 3.84 9.70 -17.71
C GLY A 134 2.47 9.00 -17.68
N ALA A 135 1.42 9.74 -17.33
CA ALA A 135 0.04 9.24 -17.25
C ALA A 135 -0.38 8.44 -18.50
N ASP A 136 -0.12 8.96 -19.70
CA ASP A 136 -0.45 8.29 -20.98
C ASP A 136 0.16 6.88 -21.09
N ALA A 137 1.38 6.68 -20.58
CA ALA A 137 2.06 5.39 -20.66
C ALA A 137 1.57 4.41 -19.58
N VAL A 138 1.06 4.90 -18.45
CA VAL A 138 0.31 4.08 -17.47
C VAL A 138 -0.99 3.59 -18.11
N GLU A 139 -1.73 4.47 -18.78
CA GLU A 139 -2.99 4.12 -19.42
C GLU A 139 -2.78 3.01 -20.45
N VAL A 140 -1.76 3.14 -21.30
CA VAL A 140 -1.38 2.08 -22.25
C VAL A 140 -0.96 0.80 -21.54
N LEU A 141 -0.24 0.88 -20.42
CA LEU A 141 0.13 -0.30 -19.63
C LEU A 141 -1.13 -1.01 -19.12
N GLN A 142 -2.10 -0.27 -18.59
CA GLN A 142 -3.37 -0.81 -18.12
C GLN A 142 -4.16 -1.47 -19.26
N GLU A 143 -4.19 -0.85 -20.45
CA GLU A 143 -4.85 -1.42 -21.64
C GLU A 143 -4.22 -2.74 -22.08
N VAL A 144 -2.88 -2.84 -22.04
CA VAL A 144 -2.15 -4.05 -22.45
C VAL A 144 -2.33 -5.18 -21.45
N VAL A 145 -2.33 -4.87 -20.14
CA VAL A 145 -2.47 -5.86 -19.08
C VAL A 145 -3.92 -6.30 -18.88
N GLY A 146 -4.88 -5.39 -19.09
CA GLY A 146 -6.30 -5.62 -18.87
C GLY A 146 -6.69 -5.56 -17.39
N ASP A 147 -7.59 -6.45 -16.99
CA ASP A 147 -8.20 -6.46 -15.64
C ASP A 147 -7.33 -7.18 -14.59
N ASP A 148 -6.14 -7.68 -14.95
CA ASP A 148 -5.22 -8.34 -14.03
C ASP A 148 -4.44 -7.32 -13.20
N ARG A 149 -5.00 -7.01 -12.02
CA ARG A 149 -4.37 -6.09 -11.05
C ARG A 149 -2.96 -6.52 -10.66
N LEU A 150 -2.72 -7.80 -10.39
CA LEU A 150 -1.43 -8.27 -9.87
C LEU A 150 -0.35 -8.16 -10.94
N HIS A 151 -0.68 -8.53 -12.17
CA HIS A 151 0.20 -8.36 -13.30
C HIS A 151 0.51 -6.88 -13.58
N PHE A 152 -0.50 -6.01 -13.49
CA PHE A 152 -0.32 -4.58 -13.67
C PHE A 152 0.64 -4.01 -12.63
N GLU A 153 0.40 -4.30 -11.34
CA GLU A 153 1.25 -3.88 -10.23
C GLU A 153 2.69 -4.39 -10.38
N LEU A 154 2.88 -5.65 -10.79
CA LEU A 154 4.19 -6.24 -11.01
C LEU A 154 4.94 -5.53 -12.14
N VAL A 155 4.33 -5.39 -13.32
CA VAL A 155 4.99 -4.75 -14.46
C VAL A 155 5.31 -3.29 -14.15
N ARG A 156 4.39 -2.60 -13.45
CA ARG A 156 4.59 -1.24 -12.95
C ARG A 156 5.82 -1.15 -12.04
N GLU A 157 5.93 -2.01 -11.03
CA GLU A 157 7.09 -2.05 -10.11
C GLU A 157 8.39 -2.35 -10.87
N LEU A 158 8.38 -3.30 -11.81
CA LEU A 158 9.57 -3.65 -12.61
C LEU A 158 10.07 -2.48 -13.47
N LEU A 159 9.15 -1.77 -14.12
CA LEU A 159 9.48 -0.60 -14.95
C LEU A 159 10.06 0.53 -14.09
N ASP A 160 9.51 0.75 -12.90
CA ASP A 160 10.03 1.74 -11.97
C ASP A 160 11.44 1.39 -11.45
N VAL A 161 11.64 0.14 -11.04
CA VAL A 161 12.96 -0.35 -10.62
C VAL A 161 13.99 -0.16 -11.73
N GLU A 162 13.70 -0.54 -12.98
CA GLU A 162 14.63 -0.34 -14.09
C GLU A 162 14.96 1.13 -14.34
N GLN A 163 13.95 2.01 -14.35
CA GLN A 163 14.18 3.44 -14.58
C GLN A 163 15.05 4.05 -13.48
N ARG A 164 14.79 3.76 -12.21
CA ARG A 164 15.58 4.30 -11.07
C ARG A 164 17.04 3.86 -11.11
N HIS A 165 17.33 2.72 -11.73
CA HIS A 165 18.70 2.23 -11.94
C HIS A 165 19.34 2.78 -13.23
N ARG A 166 18.57 3.32 -14.18
CA ARG A 166 19.07 3.87 -15.46
C ARG A 166 20.00 5.06 -15.28
N SER A 167 19.75 5.90 -14.27
CA SER A 167 20.56 7.09 -13.97
C SER A 167 21.82 6.78 -13.15
N ARG A 168 21.98 5.55 -12.65
CA ARG A 168 23.11 5.17 -11.79
C ARG A 168 24.28 4.67 -12.62
N ALA A 169 25.47 5.23 -12.36
CA ALA A 169 26.73 4.81 -13.00
C ALA A 169 27.08 3.33 -12.77
N ARG A 170 26.49 2.69 -11.73
CA ARG A 170 26.62 1.26 -11.44
C ARG A 170 25.23 0.69 -11.15
N ARG A 171 24.87 -0.41 -11.83
CA ARG A 171 23.59 -1.15 -11.65
C ARG A 171 23.61 -2.12 -10.46
N ALA A 172 24.44 -1.85 -9.44
CA ALA A 172 24.49 -2.68 -8.24
C ALA A 172 23.13 -2.66 -7.53
N GLY A 173 22.64 -3.83 -7.10
CA GLY A 173 21.34 -4.00 -6.43
C GLY A 173 20.11 -4.00 -7.35
N LEU A 174 20.29 -3.88 -8.67
CA LEU A 174 19.18 -3.94 -9.63
C LEU A 174 18.50 -5.32 -9.60
N PHE A 175 19.29 -6.39 -9.79
CA PHE A 175 18.75 -7.75 -9.82
C PHE A 175 18.07 -8.12 -8.50
N ASP A 176 18.61 -7.70 -7.36
CA ASP A 176 17.99 -7.91 -6.05
C ASP A 176 16.63 -7.20 -5.96
N SER A 177 16.52 -6.00 -6.52
CA SER A 177 15.26 -5.22 -6.54
C SER A 177 14.23 -5.84 -7.48
N LEU A 178 14.65 -6.29 -8.67
CA LEU A 178 13.79 -7.01 -9.62
C LEU A 178 13.30 -8.34 -9.02
N GLU A 179 14.18 -9.09 -8.35
CA GLU A 179 13.80 -10.34 -7.69
C GLU A 179 12.76 -10.09 -6.59
N LYS A 180 12.91 -9.02 -5.80
CA LYS A 180 11.92 -8.63 -4.79
C LYS A 180 10.56 -8.29 -5.41
N ALA A 181 10.54 -7.54 -6.51
CA ALA A 181 9.30 -7.23 -7.24
C ALA A 181 8.62 -8.51 -7.73
N LEU A 182 9.38 -9.40 -8.38
CA LEU A 182 8.87 -10.70 -8.83
C LEU A 182 8.31 -11.53 -7.68
N ARG A 183 9.03 -11.64 -6.56
CA ARG A 183 8.56 -12.37 -5.36
C ARG A 183 7.28 -11.79 -4.76
N ARG A 184 6.98 -10.51 -4.97
CA ARG A 184 5.74 -9.87 -4.51
C ARG A 184 4.58 -10.05 -5.48
N GLY A 185 4.86 -10.05 -6.78
CA GLY A 185 3.85 -9.96 -7.83
C GLY A 185 3.60 -11.23 -8.64
N PHE A 186 4.27 -12.35 -8.36
CA PHE A 186 4.17 -13.57 -9.18
C PHE A 186 2.86 -14.38 -9.03
N TYR A 187 1.93 -13.94 -8.17
CA TYR A 187 0.68 -14.63 -7.90
C TYR A 187 -0.34 -14.39 -9.01
N GLU A 188 -1.15 -15.40 -9.31
CA GLU A 188 -2.29 -15.24 -10.24
C GLU A 188 -3.48 -14.55 -9.54
N ASP A 189 -3.80 -14.98 -8.32
CA ASP A 189 -4.85 -14.40 -7.48
C ASP A 189 -4.66 -14.79 -5.99
N GLU A 190 -5.64 -14.47 -5.15
CA GLU A 190 -5.63 -14.85 -3.73
C GLU A 190 -5.69 -16.37 -3.52
N VAL A 191 -6.35 -17.11 -4.41
CA VAL A 191 -6.49 -18.57 -4.31
C VAL A 191 -5.13 -19.23 -4.55
N ASP A 192 -4.46 -18.89 -5.66
CA ASP A 192 -3.10 -19.34 -5.98
C ASP A 192 -2.13 -19.00 -4.84
N ALA A 193 -2.19 -17.77 -4.34
CA ALA A 193 -1.38 -17.32 -3.22
C ALA A 193 -1.60 -18.13 -1.93
N THR A 194 -2.86 -18.44 -1.62
CA THR A 194 -3.24 -19.24 -0.46
C THR A 194 -2.77 -20.68 -0.59
N GLU A 195 -2.99 -21.31 -1.76
CA GLU A 195 -2.55 -22.67 -2.03
C GLU A 195 -1.02 -22.80 -1.93
N ARG A 196 -0.27 -21.84 -2.48
CA ARG A 196 1.19 -21.80 -2.34
C ARG A 196 1.63 -21.68 -0.89
N ALA A 197 0.95 -20.87 -0.09
CA ALA A 197 1.24 -20.73 1.33
C ALA A 197 0.94 -22.02 2.11
N LEU A 198 -0.18 -22.69 1.82
CA LEU A 198 -0.54 -23.99 2.41
C LEU A 198 0.48 -25.07 2.05
N ASN A 199 0.88 -25.15 0.78
CA ASN A 199 1.89 -26.09 0.29
C ASN A 199 3.24 -25.85 0.97
N ARG A 200 3.63 -24.58 1.18
CA ARG A 200 4.85 -24.24 1.91
C ARG A 200 4.78 -24.68 3.37
N ARG A 201 3.68 -24.40 4.08
CA ARG A 201 3.49 -24.81 5.48
C ARG A 201 3.56 -26.33 5.64
N THR A 202 2.85 -27.07 4.79
CA THR A 202 2.86 -28.54 4.84
C THR A 202 4.24 -29.13 4.49
N ALA A 203 5.01 -28.49 3.62
CA ALA A 203 6.40 -28.89 3.35
C ALA A 203 7.30 -28.64 4.56
N LEU A 204 7.14 -27.50 5.26
CA LEU A 204 7.89 -27.18 6.47
C LEU A 204 7.57 -28.15 7.61
N GLU A 205 6.30 -28.44 7.87
CA GLU A 205 5.87 -29.42 8.89
C GLU A 205 6.45 -30.83 8.62
N LYS A 206 6.53 -31.23 7.35
CA LYS A 206 7.18 -32.49 6.96
C LYS A 206 8.70 -32.44 7.14
N SER A 207 9.32 -31.28 6.92
CA SER A 207 10.76 -31.07 7.09
C SER A 207 11.18 -31.02 8.57
N GLU A 208 10.40 -30.39 9.44
CA GLU A 208 10.60 -30.41 10.90
C GLU A 208 10.42 -31.81 11.48
N ALA A 209 9.49 -32.59 10.92
CA ALA A 209 9.34 -34.01 11.26
C ALA A 209 10.51 -34.89 10.75
N SER A 210 11.38 -34.38 9.87
CA SER A 210 12.52 -35.13 9.29
C SER A 210 13.91 -34.58 9.65
N ASN A 211 14.04 -33.33 10.08
CA ASN A 211 15.29 -32.69 10.52
C ASN A 211 15.00 -31.79 11.74
N ALA A 212 15.10 -32.35 12.94
CA ALA A 212 14.82 -31.64 14.19
C ALA A 212 15.97 -30.72 14.68
N ASP A 213 16.98 -30.42 13.86
CA ASP A 213 18.24 -29.84 14.35
C ASP A 213 18.89 -28.76 13.45
N ASP A 214 18.20 -28.26 12.41
CA ASP A 214 18.74 -27.19 11.53
C ASP A 214 17.77 -26.01 11.43
N PRO A 215 18.21 -24.75 11.60
CA PRO A 215 17.32 -23.58 11.66
C PRO A 215 16.77 -23.16 10.28
N ASP A 216 15.57 -22.55 10.30
CA ASP A 216 14.85 -22.07 9.12
C ASP A 216 15.71 -21.08 8.28
N PRO A 217 15.89 -21.32 6.96
CA PRO A 217 16.61 -20.41 6.07
C PRO A 217 16.08 -18.97 6.04
N LEU A 218 14.78 -18.75 6.26
CA LEU A 218 14.17 -17.41 6.29
C LEU A 218 14.50 -16.67 7.59
N ASP A 219 14.55 -17.38 8.73
CA ASP A 219 14.96 -16.80 10.01
C ASP A 219 16.45 -16.40 10.03
N VAL A 220 17.27 -17.11 9.24
CA VAL A 220 18.68 -16.75 8.99
C VAL A 220 18.80 -15.51 8.10
N VAL A 221 17.94 -15.37 7.09
CA VAL A 221 17.92 -14.22 6.17
C VAL A 221 17.38 -12.96 6.83
N ASP A 222 16.34 -13.08 7.66
CA ASP A 222 15.73 -11.98 8.40
C ASP A 222 16.49 -11.63 9.70
N GLY A 223 17.54 -12.38 10.02
CA GLY A 223 18.49 -12.07 11.10
C GLY A 223 18.00 -12.43 12.52
N PHE A 224 16.93 -13.21 12.63
CA PHE A 224 16.37 -13.68 13.90
C PHE A 224 17.19 -14.82 14.52
N VAL A 225 17.91 -15.59 13.69
CA VAL A 225 18.81 -16.67 14.13
C VAL A 225 20.17 -16.49 13.47
N ARG A 226 21.26 -16.56 14.26
CA ARG A 226 22.62 -16.62 13.73
C ARG A 226 23.10 -18.08 13.74
N PRO A 227 23.58 -18.63 12.62
CA PRO A 227 24.21 -19.95 12.65
C PRO A 227 25.42 -19.89 13.58
N ALA A 228 25.55 -20.89 14.46
CA ALA A 228 26.70 -21.00 15.34
C ALA A 228 27.97 -21.09 14.48
N GLN A 229 28.86 -20.09 14.58
CA GLN A 229 30.19 -20.20 13.98
C GLN A 229 30.90 -21.36 14.67
N ALA A 230 31.02 -22.49 13.97
CA ALA A 230 31.89 -23.57 14.40
C ALA A 230 33.29 -22.98 14.59
N GLY A 231 33.79 -23.06 15.82
CA GLY A 231 35.04 -22.44 16.23
C GLY A 231 36.18 -22.81 15.30
N ILE A 232 36.90 -21.79 14.84
CA ILE A 232 38.25 -21.95 14.33
C ILE A 232 39.11 -22.30 15.55
N GLU A 233 39.38 -23.59 15.75
CA GLU A 233 40.50 -24.03 16.58
C GLU A 233 41.73 -24.27 15.70
N ARG A 234 42.88 -23.97 16.31
CA ARG A 234 44.21 -23.66 15.76
C ARG A 234 44.88 -24.74 14.92
#